data_AF-A0A3E5B8P3-F1
#
_entry.id   AF-A0A3E5B8P3-F1
#
_cell.length_a   1.000
_cell.length_b   1.000
_cell.length_c   1.000
_cell.angle_alpha   90.00
_cell.angle_beta   90.00
_cell.angle_gamma   90.00
#
_symmetry.space_group_name_H-M   'P 1'
#
loop_
_entity.id
_entity.type
_entity.pdbx_description
1 polymer ?
#
loop_
_entity_poly.entity_id
_entity_poly.type
_entity_poly.pdbx_seq_one_letter_code
_entity_poly.pdbx_strand_id
1 'polypeptide(L)'
;MRRSFSSIIALVTIAGTLSAQTTNNESTKTSKKDKEPVGINLSLWKNMATQQTDTVGTTCFNLGLFSSMNRLSGVGINLLGGVVYRDMNGAQITGLANLVGGSMRGVQIAGVSNVNGDNLSGVSLSGLVGITGNHAQGVIFSGLTNIAGDNTTGVVIGGLLNITGENSSGVHLAGLANIAGEDFNGITTSGLLNIVGENLRGVQISGLGNITGETMHGLQIAGLGNVAGDTFTGAQLAPLNITKNGKGLQIGLVNYYKNSFDGFQLGLVNANPDTKVQLMLFGGNTTKLNVGARFKNKLFYTILGGGTHYLDFSDKFSASLFYRAGLELPLYKQLFISGDLGFQHIENFKNKDYGFPARLYALQARVNLEYRLTDRFGVFVTGGYGGSRYYNKGVTYDKGVILEGGVVVFKY
;
A
#
# COMPACT_ATOMS: atom_id res chain seq x y z
N MET A 1 9.82 -37.80 0.70
CA MET A 1 8.84 -36.73 0.43
C MET A 1 9.43 -35.42 -0.11
N ARG A 2 10.73 -35.09 0.08
CA ARG A 2 11.35 -33.87 -0.51
C ARG A 2 11.68 -33.95 -2.01
N ARG A 3 11.81 -35.16 -2.60
CA ARG A 3 12.18 -35.34 -4.02
C ARG A 3 11.00 -35.23 -5.00
N SER A 4 9.76 -35.52 -4.59
CA SER A 4 8.58 -35.49 -5.48
C SER A 4 8.06 -34.07 -5.75
N PHE A 5 8.20 -33.15 -4.78
CA PHE A 5 7.79 -31.75 -4.94
C PHE A 5 8.70 -30.98 -5.92
N SER A 6 10.01 -31.28 -5.92
CA SER A 6 10.96 -30.66 -6.85
C SER A 6 10.76 -31.15 -8.29
N SER A 7 10.29 -32.38 -8.48
CA SER A 7 10.01 -32.94 -9.81
C SER A 7 8.77 -32.34 -10.46
N ILE A 8 7.75 -31.96 -9.68
CA ILE A 8 6.52 -31.34 -10.21
C ILE A 8 6.76 -29.88 -10.60
N ILE A 9 7.52 -29.13 -9.79
CA ILE A 9 7.94 -27.77 -10.15
C ILE A 9 8.82 -27.81 -11.40
N ALA A 10 9.79 -28.75 -11.47
CA ALA A 10 10.61 -28.94 -12.67
C ALA A 10 9.76 -29.29 -13.90
N LEU A 11 8.74 -30.16 -13.78
CA LEU A 11 7.87 -30.52 -14.91
C LEU A 11 7.04 -29.33 -15.42
N VAL A 12 6.60 -28.44 -14.52
CA VAL A 12 5.82 -27.23 -14.85
C VAL A 12 6.71 -26.16 -15.48
N THR A 13 7.94 -25.95 -14.99
CA THR A 13 8.91 -25.04 -15.64
C THR A 13 9.43 -25.59 -16.97
N ILE A 14 9.70 -26.90 -17.09
CA ILE A 14 10.22 -27.51 -18.32
C ILE A 14 9.15 -27.52 -19.42
N ALA A 15 7.87 -27.69 -19.08
CA ALA A 15 6.77 -27.55 -20.04
C ALA A 15 6.60 -26.10 -20.52
N GLY A 16 6.82 -25.11 -19.63
CA GLY A 16 6.81 -23.69 -20.00
C GLY A 16 8.00 -23.27 -20.88
N THR A 17 9.20 -23.79 -20.62
CA THR A 17 10.40 -23.44 -21.40
C THR A 17 10.53 -24.20 -22.71
N LEU A 18 10.06 -25.46 -22.81
CA LEU A 18 10.08 -26.17 -24.10
C LEU A 18 9.12 -25.56 -25.13
N SER A 19 8.04 -24.91 -24.68
CA SER A 19 7.09 -24.26 -25.60
C SER A 19 7.61 -22.91 -26.14
N ALA A 20 8.69 -22.36 -25.57
CA ALA A 20 9.26 -21.08 -25.98
C ALA A 20 10.42 -21.20 -27.00
N GLN A 21 10.92 -22.42 -27.29
CA GLN A 21 12.10 -22.62 -28.14
C GLN A 21 11.83 -23.20 -29.54
N THR A 22 10.57 -23.38 -29.95
CA THR A 22 10.25 -23.89 -31.29
C THR A 22 9.23 -23.02 -32.01
N THR A 23 9.65 -21.86 -32.49
CA THR A 23 8.97 -21.14 -33.58
C THR A 23 9.92 -20.16 -34.28
N ASN A 24 11.01 -20.67 -34.85
CA ASN A 24 11.54 -20.09 -36.07
C ASN A 24 11.11 -21.00 -37.22
N ASN A 25 10.07 -20.61 -37.97
CA ASN A 25 9.99 -20.78 -39.42
C ASN A 25 8.67 -20.25 -39.99
N GLU A 26 8.85 -19.27 -40.88
CA GLU A 26 8.10 -18.92 -42.10
C GLU A 26 6.56 -18.99 -42.11
N SER A 27 5.99 -17.81 -42.31
CA SER A 27 4.59 -17.54 -42.58
C SER A 27 4.12 -18.14 -43.91
N THR A 28 3.56 -19.34 -43.88
CA THR A 28 2.70 -19.84 -44.97
C THR A 28 1.26 -19.44 -44.71
N LYS A 29 0.78 -18.42 -45.45
CA LYS A 29 -0.63 -18.02 -45.54
C LYS A 29 -1.49 -19.23 -45.90
N THR A 30 -2.31 -19.71 -44.96
CA THR A 30 -3.38 -20.66 -45.24
C THR A 30 -4.72 -19.95 -45.13
N SER A 31 -5.43 -19.95 -46.26
CA SER A 31 -6.75 -19.37 -46.49
C SER A 31 -7.80 -19.88 -45.51
N LYS A 32 -8.76 -19.02 -45.17
CA LYS A 32 -10.02 -19.34 -44.46
C LYS A 32 -10.77 -20.43 -45.23
N LYS A 33 -10.50 -21.70 -44.93
CA LYS A 33 -11.36 -22.84 -45.27
C LYS A 33 -12.17 -23.25 -44.04
N ASP A 34 -13.42 -23.59 -44.30
CA ASP A 34 -14.52 -23.75 -43.36
C ASP A 34 -14.17 -24.55 -42.09
N LYS A 35 -14.35 -23.92 -40.93
CA LYS A 35 -14.13 -24.52 -39.61
C LYS A 35 -15.36 -25.33 -39.22
N GLU A 36 -15.52 -26.52 -39.78
CA GLU A 36 -16.60 -27.41 -39.34
C GLU A 36 -16.35 -27.83 -37.87
N PRO A 37 -17.32 -27.63 -36.95
CA PRO A 37 -17.23 -28.13 -35.60
C PRO A 37 -17.31 -29.65 -35.63
N VAL A 38 -16.22 -30.32 -35.29
CA VAL A 38 -16.20 -31.78 -35.18
C VAL A 38 -16.60 -32.12 -33.74
N GLY A 39 -17.69 -32.88 -33.64
CA GLY A 39 -18.39 -33.20 -32.42
C GLY A 39 -17.57 -34.02 -31.41
N ILE A 40 -18.00 -33.89 -30.16
CA ILE A 40 -17.71 -34.75 -28.99
C ILE A 40 -16.33 -35.44 -29.01
N ASN A 41 -15.38 -34.87 -28.27
CA ASN A 41 -14.11 -35.51 -27.96
C ASN A 41 -14.22 -36.31 -26.65
N LEU A 42 -14.12 -37.63 -26.74
CA LEU A 42 -13.95 -38.52 -25.59
C LEU A 42 -12.49 -38.97 -25.54
N SER A 43 -11.78 -38.63 -24.46
CA SER A 43 -10.36 -38.96 -24.32
C SER A 43 -10.06 -39.78 -23.06
N LEU A 44 -9.20 -40.79 -23.21
CA LEU A 44 -8.68 -41.57 -22.09
C LEU A 44 -7.24 -41.18 -21.76
N TRP A 45 -6.44 -40.85 -22.78
CA TRP A 45 -5.03 -40.53 -22.63
C TRP A 45 -4.55 -39.66 -23.80
N LYS A 46 -3.32 -39.12 -23.70
CA LYS A 46 -2.67 -38.40 -24.81
C LYS A 46 -2.70 -39.27 -26.08
N ASN A 47 -3.28 -38.75 -27.16
CA ASN A 47 -3.48 -39.41 -28.46
C ASN A 47 -4.48 -40.59 -28.48
N MET A 48 -5.17 -40.89 -27.36
CA MET A 48 -6.28 -41.84 -27.29
C MET A 48 -7.59 -41.06 -27.13
N ALA A 49 -8.07 -40.53 -28.24
CA ALA A 49 -9.21 -39.64 -28.31
C ALA A 49 -10.06 -39.93 -29.55
N THR A 50 -11.36 -39.68 -29.48
CA THR A 50 -12.26 -39.77 -30.66
C THR A 50 -11.91 -38.75 -31.74
N GLN A 51 -11.14 -37.72 -31.39
CA GLN A 51 -10.63 -36.70 -32.29
C GLN A 51 -9.10 -36.72 -32.33
N GLN A 52 -8.52 -36.88 -33.52
CA GLN A 52 -7.06 -36.80 -33.69
C GLN A 52 -6.57 -35.37 -33.47
N THR A 53 -5.42 -35.22 -32.81
CA THR A 53 -4.86 -33.92 -32.43
C THR A 53 -4.38 -33.08 -33.63
N ASP A 54 -4.15 -33.73 -34.77
CA ASP A 54 -3.63 -33.13 -36.01
C ASP A 54 -4.71 -32.49 -36.90
N THR A 55 -5.99 -32.52 -36.49
CA THR A 55 -7.07 -31.89 -37.26
C THR A 55 -7.22 -30.40 -36.91
N VAL A 56 -7.47 -29.57 -37.91
CA VAL A 56 -7.89 -28.15 -37.80
C VAL A 56 -9.26 -27.99 -37.10
N GLY A 57 -9.92 -29.11 -36.78
CA GLY A 57 -11.26 -29.18 -36.20
C GLY A 57 -11.38 -28.52 -34.84
N THR A 58 -12.57 -27.97 -34.59
CA THR A 58 -12.92 -27.35 -33.32
C THR A 58 -13.80 -28.29 -32.51
N THR A 59 -13.38 -28.61 -31.28
CA THR A 59 -14.15 -29.47 -30.37
C THR A 59 -15.23 -28.65 -29.68
N CYS A 60 -16.50 -29.09 -29.73
CA CYS A 60 -17.61 -28.42 -29.03
C CYS A 60 -17.84 -28.99 -27.61
N PHE A 61 -17.71 -30.31 -27.45
CA PHE A 61 -17.83 -30.98 -26.16
C PHE A 61 -16.65 -31.90 -25.96
N ASN A 62 -15.99 -31.85 -24.81
CA ASN A 62 -14.89 -32.74 -24.46
C ASN A 62 -15.13 -33.34 -23.08
N LEU A 63 -14.98 -34.66 -22.97
CA LEU A 63 -14.99 -35.38 -21.71
C LEU A 63 -13.82 -36.37 -21.68
N GLY A 64 -12.94 -36.27 -20.68
CA GLY A 64 -11.83 -37.21 -20.64
C GLY A 64 -11.05 -37.29 -19.34
N LEU A 65 -10.13 -38.25 -19.27
CA LEU A 65 -9.17 -38.32 -18.17
C LEU A 65 -8.03 -37.31 -18.42
N PHE A 66 -7.41 -37.38 -19.60
CA PHE A 66 -6.40 -36.45 -20.06
C PHE A 66 -6.63 -36.14 -21.55
N SER A 67 -7.18 -34.96 -21.85
CA SER A 67 -7.50 -34.54 -23.21
C SER A 67 -6.43 -33.65 -23.82
N SER A 68 -6.24 -33.83 -25.13
CA SER A 68 -5.49 -32.91 -25.99
C SER A 68 -6.35 -32.53 -27.19
N MET A 69 -6.56 -31.24 -27.42
CA MET A 69 -7.42 -30.67 -28.44
C MET A 69 -6.70 -29.54 -29.17
N ASN A 70 -7.01 -29.33 -30.45
CA ASN A 70 -6.45 -28.19 -31.19
C ASN A 70 -7.15 -26.88 -30.79
N ARG A 71 -8.49 -26.83 -30.87
CA ARG A 71 -9.34 -25.72 -30.41
C ARG A 71 -10.53 -26.25 -29.62
N LEU A 72 -10.96 -25.53 -28.60
CA LEU A 72 -12.20 -25.81 -27.85
C LEU A 72 -13.18 -24.65 -28.05
N SER A 73 -14.37 -24.91 -28.59
CA SER A 73 -15.45 -23.93 -28.69
C SER A 73 -16.73 -24.49 -28.09
N GLY A 74 -16.79 -24.56 -26.76
CA GLY A 74 -17.89 -25.13 -26.00
C GLY A 74 -17.45 -25.58 -24.62
N VAL A 75 -17.76 -26.81 -24.21
CA VAL A 75 -17.51 -27.30 -22.84
C VAL A 75 -16.50 -28.44 -22.83
N GLY A 76 -15.43 -28.31 -22.05
CA GLY A 76 -14.45 -29.37 -21.81
C GLY A 76 -14.35 -29.73 -20.34
N ILE A 77 -14.59 -31.00 -20.00
CA ILE A 77 -14.46 -31.54 -18.65
C ILE A 77 -13.36 -32.61 -18.65
N ASN A 78 -12.36 -32.47 -17.80
CA ASN A 78 -11.29 -33.46 -17.66
C ASN A 78 -11.01 -33.83 -16.20
N LEU A 79 -10.58 -35.05 -15.94
CA LEU A 79 -10.21 -35.44 -14.57
C LEU A 79 -8.79 -35.01 -14.20
N LEU A 80 -7.81 -35.19 -15.09
CA LEU A 80 -6.40 -34.91 -14.81
C LEU A 80 -5.90 -33.69 -15.58
N GLY A 81 -6.03 -33.68 -16.91
CA GLY A 81 -5.42 -32.64 -17.74
C GLY A 81 -6.25 -32.27 -18.96
N GLY A 82 -6.32 -30.98 -19.27
CA GLY A 82 -6.97 -30.46 -20.47
C GLY A 82 -6.04 -29.52 -21.23
N VAL A 83 -5.47 -30.00 -22.33
CA VAL A 83 -4.58 -29.22 -23.21
C VAL A 83 -5.35 -28.78 -24.47
N VAL A 84 -5.37 -27.48 -24.72
CA VAL A 84 -5.87 -26.85 -25.95
C VAL A 84 -4.70 -26.13 -26.61
N TYR A 85 -4.24 -26.58 -27.78
CA TYR A 85 -3.02 -26.02 -28.39
C TYR A 85 -3.19 -24.59 -28.93
N ARG A 86 -4.39 -24.22 -29.40
CA ARG A 86 -4.71 -22.88 -29.89
C ARG A 86 -5.69 -22.18 -28.95
N ASP A 87 -6.86 -21.83 -29.45
CA ASP A 87 -7.82 -21.00 -28.72
C ASP A 87 -8.90 -21.82 -28.02
N MET A 88 -9.28 -21.35 -26.84
CA MET A 88 -10.42 -21.83 -26.07
C MET A 88 -11.50 -20.74 -26.05
N ASN A 89 -12.75 -21.10 -26.41
CA ASN A 89 -13.93 -20.26 -26.31
C ASN A 89 -15.08 -21.05 -25.65
N GLY A 90 -15.34 -20.84 -24.36
CA GLY A 90 -16.41 -21.52 -23.65
C GLY A 90 -16.07 -21.81 -22.20
N ALA A 91 -16.24 -23.06 -21.74
CA ALA A 91 -15.97 -23.49 -20.38
C ALA A 91 -15.02 -24.69 -20.34
N GLN A 92 -13.99 -24.64 -19.50
CA GLN A 92 -13.06 -25.74 -19.29
C GLN A 92 -12.89 -26.01 -17.80
N ILE A 93 -13.21 -27.23 -17.37
CA ILE A 93 -13.12 -27.67 -15.97
C ILE A 93 -12.21 -28.89 -15.93
N THR A 94 -11.10 -28.81 -15.22
CA THR A 94 -10.16 -29.92 -15.09
C THR A 94 -9.73 -30.16 -13.65
N GLY A 95 -9.63 -31.43 -13.22
CA GLY A 95 -9.26 -31.74 -11.85
C GLY A 95 -7.85 -31.28 -11.44
N LEU A 96 -6.83 -31.36 -12.31
CA LEU A 96 -5.50 -30.83 -12.00
C LEU A 96 -5.16 -29.58 -12.79
N ALA A 97 -5.00 -29.67 -14.11
CA ALA A 97 -4.45 -28.55 -14.88
C ALA A 97 -5.15 -28.31 -16.23
N ASN A 98 -5.36 -27.03 -16.55
CA ASN A 98 -5.70 -26.59 -17.89
C ASN A 98 -4.52 -25.85 -18.52
N LEU A 99 -4.25 -26.14 -19.79
CA LEU A 99 -3.27 -25.47 -20.62
C LEU A 99 -3.93 -25.02 -21.92
N VAL A 100 -3.95 -23.73 -22.19
CA VAL A 100 -4.40 -23.13 -23.45
C VAL A 100 -3.18 -22.46 -24.08
N GLY A 101 -2.69 -22.99 -25.19
CA GLY A 101 -1.49 -22.48 -25.87
C GLY A 101 -1.69 -21.11 -26.51
N GLY A 102 -2.93 -20.77 -26.90
CA GLY A 102 -3.30 -19.47 -27.43
C GLY A 102 -4.18 -18.66 -26.46
N SER A 103 -5.26 -18.08 -26.99
CA SER A 103 -6.16 -17.22 -26.20
C SER A 103 -7.32 -18.01 -25.59
N MET A 104 -7.67 -17.69 -24.34
CA MET A 104 -8.83 -18.22 -23.63
C MET A 104 -9.91 -17.15 -23.51
N ARG A 105 -11.14 -17.50 -23.89
CA ARG A 105 -12.33 -16.68 -23.71
C ARG A 105 -13.41 -17.50 -23.01
N GLY A 106 -13.90 -17.02 -21.88
CA GLY A 106 -14.96 -17.69 -21.12
C GLY A 106 -14.51 -18.09 -19.71
N VAL A 107 -14.72 -19.34 -19.31
CA VAL A 107 -14.51 -19.81 -17.93
C VAL A 107 -13.52 -20.97 -17.89
N GLN A 108 -12.51 -20.89 -17.04
CA GLN A 108 -11.52 -21.94 -16.85
C GLN A 108 -11.33 -22.25 -15.37
N ILE A 109 -11.45 -23.53 -14.99
CA ILE A 109 -11.36 -23.99 -13.60
C ILE A 109 -10.40 -25.17 -13.53
N ALA A 110 -9.39 -25.07 -12.67
CA ALA A 110 -8.43 -26.14 -12.40
C ALA A 110 -8.13 -26.30 -10.91
N GLY A 111 -8.00 -27.55 -10.44
CA GLY A 111 -7.64 -27.81 -9.05
C GLY A 111 -6.20 -27.46 -8.68
N VAL A 112 -5.29 -27.35 -9.66
CA VAL A 112 -3.88 -26.96 -9.45
C VAL A 112 -3.55 -25.70 -10.25
N SER A 113 -3.66 -25.74 -11.58
CA SER A 113 -3.17 -24.63 -12.41
C SER A 113 -3.96 -24.38 -13.68
N ASN A 114 -4.15 -23.10 -14.02
CA ASN A 114 -4.56 -22.65 -15.34
C ASN A 114 -3.41 -21.89 -16.00
N VAL A 115 -3.07 -22.26 -17.23
CA VAL A 115 -2.00 -21.62 -17.99
C VAL A 115 -2.52 -21.22 -19.37
N ASN A 116 -2.29 -19.97 -19.74
CA ASN A 116 -2.79 -19.33 -20.95
C ASN A 116 -1.59 -18.70 -21.66
N GLY A 117 -1.25 -19.16 -22.86
CA GLY A 117 -0.06 -18.73 -23.59
C GLY A 117 -0.14 -17.30 -24.09
N ASP A 118 -1.32 -16.87 -24.54
CA ASP A 118 -1.55 -15.49 -25.00
C ASP A 118 -2.46 -14.73 -24.03
N ASN A 119 -3.74 -14.59 -24.40
CA ASN A 119 -4.69 -13.73 -23.72
C ASN A 119 -5.71 -14.53 -22.92
N LEU A 120 -6.19 -13.94 -21.85
CA LEU A 120 -7.32 -14.41 -21.05
C LEU A 120 -8.41 -13.34 -21.09
N SER A 121 -9.63 -13.73 -21.45
CA SER A 121 -10.81 -12.86 -21.42
C SER A 121 -11.97 -13.59 -20.78
N GLY A 122 -12.16 -13.41 -19.47
CA GLY A 122 -13.24 -14.02 -18.72
C GLY A 122 -12.86 -14.37 -17.29
N VAL A 123 -13.15 -15.59 -16.85
CA VAL A 123 -12.93 -16.05 -15.48
C VAL A 123 -11.95 -17.21 -15.47
N SER A 124 -10.86 -17.10 -14.71
CA SER A 124 -9.92 -18.20 -14.46
C SER A 124 -9.78 -18.45 -12.97
N LEU A 125 -10.13 -19.66 -12.54
CA LEU A 125 -10.04 -20.11 -11.15
C LEU A 125 -9.04 -21.27 -11.08
N SER A 126 -7.93 -21.07 -10.37
CA SER A 126 -6.93 -22.09 -10.14
C SER A 126 -6.76 -22.37 -8.65
N GLY A 127 -6.50 -23.62 -8.28
CA GLY A 127 -6.26 -23.98 -6.89
C GLY A 127 -4.94 -23.43 -6.35
N LEU A 128 -3.88 -23.39 -7.16
CA LEU A 128 -2.56 -22.92 -6.74
C LEU A 128 -2.04 -21.78 -7.63
N VAL A 129 -1.94 -22.00 -8.94
CA VAL A 129 -1.21 -21.09 -9.84
C VAL A 129 -1.99 -20.76 -11.12
N GLY A 130 -2.14 -19.48 -11.41
CA GLY A 130 -2.70 -18.95 -12.65
C GLY A 130 -1.65 -18.19 -13.44
N ILE A 131 -1.44 -18.54 -14.71
CA ILE A 131 -0.46 -17.88 -15.60
C ILE A 131 -1.17 -17.41 -16.87
N THR A 132 -0.98 -16.15 -17.24
CA THR A 132 -1.41 -15.57 -18.53
C THR A 132 -0.24 -14.86 -19.19
N GLY A 133 0.06 -15.21 -20.44
CA GLY A 133 1.24 -14.71 -21.14
C GLY A 133 1.22 -13.22 -21.44
N ASN A 134 0.14 -12.70 -22.02
CA ASN A 134 0.10 -11.33 -22.53
C ASN A 134 -1.00 -10.51 -21.83
N HIS A 135 -2.26 -10.59 -22.31
CA HIS A 135 -3.35 -9.76 -21.81
C HIS A 135 -4.31 -10.56 -20.95
N ALA A 136 -4.58 -10.12 -19.73
CA ALA A 136 -5.50 -10.76 -18.81
C ALA A 136 -6.67 -9.84 -18.45
N GLN A 137 -7.84 -10.11 -19.01
CA GLN A 137 -9.06 -9.32 -18.82
C GLN A 137 -10.16 -10.13 -18.11
N GLY A 138 -10.63 -9.64 -16.97
CA GLY A 138 -11.75 -10.25 -16.24
C GLY A 138 -11.40 -10.60 -14.80
N VAL A 139 -11.72 -11.83 -14.36
CA VAL A 139 -11.51 -12.29 -12.97
C VAL A 139 -10.51 -13.44 -12.95
N ILE A 140 -9.44 -13.28 -12.20
CA ILE A 140 -8.38 -14.29 -12.05
C ILE A 140 -8.22 -14.59 -10.57
N PHE A 141 -8.41 -15.84 -10.19
CA PHE A 141 -8.24 -16.32 -8.83
C PHE A 141 -7.23 -17.46 -8.81
N SER A 142 -6.27 -17.39 -7.89
CA SER A 142 -5.34 -18.48 -7.61
C SER A 142 -5.07 -18.60 -6.12
N GLY A 143 -5.09 -19.81 -5.58
CA GLY A 143 -4.87 -20.03 -4.15
C GLY A 143 -3.45 -19.70 -3.66
N LEU A 144 -2.46 -19.59 -4.55
CA LEU A 144 -1.12 -19.09 -4.21
C LEU A 144 -0.72 -17.90 -5.06
N THR A 145 -0.56 -18.07 -6.37
CA THR A 145 0.09 -17.06 -7.22
C THR A 145 -0.63 -16.85 -8.55
N ASN A 146 -0.85 -15.59 -8.91
CA ASN A 146 -1.19 -15.19 -10.27
C ASN A 146 0.01 -14.50 -10.93
N ILE A 147 0.28 -14.84 -12.18
CA ILE A 147 1.27 -14.19 -13.03
C ILE A 147 0.58 -13.79 -14.34
N ALA A 148 0.59 -12.50 -14.66
CA ALA A 148 0.19 -12.00 -15.97
C ALA A 148 1.36 -11.22 -16.58
N GLY A 149 1.66 -11.43 -17.87
CA GLY A 149 2.81 -10.79 -18.52
C GLY A 149 2.60 -9.30 -18.77
N ASP A 150 1.93 -8.94 -19.85
CA ASP A 150 1.91 -7.53 -20.29
C ASP A 150 0.83 -6.75 -19.53
N ASN A 151 -0.43 -6.90 -19.95
CA ASN A 151 -1.50 -6.01 -19.53
C ASN A 151 -2.59 -6.75 -18.77
N THR A 152 -3.00 -6.22 -17.63
CA THR A 152 -4.06 -6.81 -16.80
C THR A 152 -5.18 -5.81 -16.57
N THR A 153 -6.43 -6.23 -16.77
CA THR A 153 -7.61 -5.40 -16.53
C THR A 153 -8.71 -6.20 -15.85
N GLY A 154 -9.01 -5.90 -14.60
CA GLY A 154 -10.12 -6.51 -13.88
C GLY A 154 -9.79 -6.83 -12.42
N VAL A 155 -10.19 -8.00 -11.95
CA VAL A 155 -10.04 -8.43 -10.55
C VAL A 155 -9.07 -9.60 -10.47
N VAL A 156 -7.94 -9.42 -9.79
CA VAL A 156 -6.93 -10.46 -9.59
C VAL A 156 -6.80 -10.75 -8.11
N ILE A 157 -7.04 -12.01 -7.72
CA ILE A 157 -7.04 -12.46 -6.33
C ILE A 157 -6.05 -13.61 -6.20
N GLY A 158 -4.97 -13.37 -5.45
CA GLY A 158 -3.91 -14.34 -5.17
C GLY A 158 -3.90 -14.67 -3.69
N GLY A 159 -3.83 -15.94 -3.32
CA GLY A 159 -3.71 -16.30 -1.91
C GLY A 159 -2.42 -15.80 -1.27
N LEU A 160 -1.32 -15.70 -2.04
CA LEU A 160 -0.05 -15.12 -1.60
C LEU A 160 0.39 -13.95 -2.47
N LEU A 161 0.47 -14.14 -3.79
CA LEU A 161 1.14 -13.22 -4.70
C LEU A 161 0.31 -12.94 -5.96
N ASN A 162 0.32 -11.68 -6.41
CA ASN A 162 -0.08 -11.32 -7.77
C ASN A 162 1.08 -10.57 -8.42
N ILE A 163 1.46 -10.97 -9.62
CA ILE A 163 2.55 -10.37 -10.39
C ILE A 163 1.99 -9.98 -11.77
N THR A 164 2.15 -8.72 -12.15
CA THR A 164 1.83 -8.19 -13.49
C THR A 164 3.04 -7.46 -14.05
N GLY A 165 3.40 -7.69 -15.31
CA GLY A 165 4.64 -7.17 -15.90
C GLY A 165 4.58 -5.71 -16.32
N GLU A 166 3.64 -5.32 -17.18
CA GLU A 166 3.51 -3.93 -17.65
C GLU A 166 2.34 -3.23 -16.94
N ASN A 167 1.29 -2.86 -17.69
CA ASN A 167 0.20 -2.05 -17.19
C ASN A 167 -0.90 -2.90 -16.55
N SER A 168 -1.29 -2.52 -15.34
CA SER A 168 -2.41 -3.16 -14.65
C SER A 168 -3.48 -2.15 -14.27
N SER A 169 -4.75 -2.56 -14.42
CA SER A 169 -5.89 -1.79 -13.98
C SER A 169 -6.97 -2.63 -13.31
N GLY A 170 -7.63 -2.05 -12.31
CA GLY A 170 -8.72 -2.68 -11.57
C GLY A 170 -8.37 -2.97 -10.12
N VAL A 171 -8.67 -4.18 -9.63
CA VAL A 171 -8.55 -4.55 -8.21
C VAL A 171 -7.62 -5.76 -8.04
N HIS A 172 -6.50 -5.57 -7.33
CA HIS A 172 -5.55 -6.63 -7.01
C HIS A 172 -5.55 -6.92 -5.51
N LEU A 173 -5.87 -8.14 -5.12
CA LEU A 173 -5.90 -8.60 -3.72
C LEU A 173 -4.93 -9.77 -3.54
N ALA A 174 -3.98 -9.62 -2.63
CA ALA A 174 -2.99 -10.66 -2.31
C ALA A 174 -2.86 -10.89 -0.81
N GLY A 175 -2.63 -12.14 -0.38
CA GLY A 175 -2.34 -12.40 1.03
C GLY A 175 -0.99 -11.83 1.49
N LEU A 176 0.04 -11.83 0.64
CA LEU A 176 1.36 -11.30 0.97
C LEU A 176 1.71 -10.06 0.16
N ALA A 177 1.75 -10.16 -1.17
CA ALA A 177 2.21 -9.05 -1.99
C ALA A 177 1.57 -8.96 -3.37
N ASN A 178 1.38 -7.72 -3.83
CA ASN A 178 1.09 -7.40 -5.22
C ASN A 178 2.29 -6.68 -5.84
N ILE A 179 2.68 -7.09 -7.04
CA ILE A 179 3.79 -6.50 -7.80
C ILE A 179 3.29 -6.16 -9.20
N ALA A 180 3.35 -4.87 -9.55
CA ALA A 180 3.19 -4.38 -10.92
C ALA A 180 4.53 -3.82 -11.41
N GLY A 181 5.02 -4.29 -12.55
CA GLY A 181 6.34 -3.92 -13.06
C GLY A 181 6.40 -2.49 -13.60
N GLU A 182 5.31 -1.97 -14.17
CA GLU A 182 5.23 -0.59 -14.68
C GLU A 182 4.08 0.17 -13.99
N ASP A 183 3.01 0.51 -14.73
CA ASP A 183 1.92 1.34 -14.25
C ASP A 183 0.77 0.53 -13.62
N PHE A 184 0.16 1.11 -12.58
CA PHE A 184 -1.00 0.53 -11.92
C PHE A 184 -2.13 1.56 -11.74
N ASN A 185 -3.31 1.28 -12.27
CA ASN A 185 -4.50 2.12 -12.14
C ASN A 185 -5.66 1.40 -11.45
N GLY A 186 -5.90 1.70 -10.17
CA GLY A 186 -7.02 1.13 -9.42
C GLY A 186 -6.73 0.91 -7.95
N ILE A 187 -7.15 -0.23 -7.40
CA ILE A 187 -7.01 -0.57 -5.98
C ILE A 187 -6.12 -1.80 -5.83
N THR A 188 -5.03 -1.69 -5.08
CA THR A 188 -4.19 -2.83 -4.73
C THR A 188 -4.09 -2.97 -3.21
N THR A 189 -4.44 -4.15 -2.71
CA THR A 189 -4.46 -4.46 -1.28
C THR A 189 -3.68 -5.75 -1.03
N SER A 190 -2.77 -5.71 -0.05
CA SER A 190 -2.01 -6.89 0.36
C SER A 190 -1.81 -6.99 1.86
N GLY A 191 -1.49 -8.18 2.34
CA GLY A 191 -1.14 -8.36 3.76
C GLY A 191 0.20 -7.73 4.13
N LEU A 192 1.20 -7.70 3.24
CA LEU A 192 2.54 -7.17 3.55
C LEU A 192 2.94 -6.02 2.63
N LEU A 193 3.05 -6.25 1.31
CA LEU A 193 3.71 -5.31 0.41
C LEU A 193 2.94 -5.09 -0.90
N ASN A 194 2.79 -3.84 -1.30
CA ASN A 194 2.41 -3.51 -2.68
C ASN A 194 3.56 -2.74 -3.34
N ILE A 195 3.96 -3.18 -4.54
CA ILE A 195 5.06 -2.58 -5.30
C ILE A 195 4.53 -2.25 -6.70
N VAL A 196 4.72 -1.00 -7.11
CA VAL A 196 4.48 -0.52 -8.47
C VAL A 196 5.77 0.11 -8.97
N GLY A 197 6.29 -0.40 -10.09
CA GLY A 197 7.61 -0.02 -10.59
C GLY A 197 7.66 1.42 -11.10
N GLU A 198 6.61 1.90 -11.76
CA GLU A 198 6.56 3.25 -12.33
C GLU A 198 5.45 4.07 -11.67
N ASN A 199 4.30 4.21 -12.33
CA ASN A 199 3.26 5.15 -11.90
C ASN A 199 2.04 4.44 -11.29
N LEU A 200 1.62 4.87 -10.11
CA LEU A 200 0.36 4.43 -9.49
C LEU A 200 -0.68 5.54 -9.55
N ARG A 201 -1.88 5.20 -10.05
CA ARG A 201 -3.09 6.03 -9.93
C ARG A 201 -4.18 5.25 -9.20
N GLY A 202 -4.47 5.62 -7.96
CA GLY A 202 -5.54 5.01 -7.18
C GLY A 202 -5.18 4.78 -5.73
N VAL A 203 -5.45 3.57 -5.21
CA VAL A 203 -5.35 3.25 -3.79
C VAL A 203 -4.42 2.06 -3.55
N GLN A 204 -3.44 2.24 -2.66
CA GLN A 204 -2.49 1.21 -2.23
C GLN A 204 -2.65 0.96 -0.73
N ILE A 205 -3.01 -0.27 -0.31
CA ILE A 205 -3.20 -0.62 1.10
C ILE A 205 -2.38 -1.87 1.44
N SER A 206 -1.49 -1.77 2.41
CA SER A 206 -0.67 -2.91 2.84
C SER A 206 -0.47 -2.95 4.35
N GLY A 207 -0.18 -4.13 4.88
CA GLY A 207 0.15 -4.27 6.31
C GLY A 207 1.53 -3.75 6.67
N LEU A 208 2.52 -3.80 5.76
CA LEU A 208 3.86 -3.27 6.02
C LEU A 208 4.19 -2.06 5.16
N GLY A 209 4.20 -2.21 3.84
CA GLY A 209 4.85 -1.24 2.97
C GLY A 209 4.23 -1.09 1.60
N ASN A 210 4.08 0.16 1.17
CA ASN A 210 3.65 0.55 -0.16
C ASN A 210 4.79 1.27 -0.87
N ILE A 211 5.13 0.83 -2.07
CA ILE A 211 6.21 1.40 -2.88
C ILE A 211 5.67 1.74 -4.27
N THR A 212 5.94 2.97 -4.70
CA THR A 212 5.74 3.45 -6.07
C THR A 212 7.06 4.07 -6.54
N GLY A 213 7.64 3.54 -7.62
CA GLY A 213 8.98 3.91 -8.07
C GLY A 213 9.07 5.33 -8.62
N GLU A 214 8.04 5.80 -9.33
CA GLU A 214 8.02 7.15 -9.90
C GLU A 214 6.90 7.99 -9.29
N THR A 215 5.73 7.99 -9.93
CA THR A 215 4.66 8.94 -9.65
C THR A 215 3.47 8.26 -8.99
N MET A 216 3.11 8.74 -7.81
CA MET A 216 1.96 8.27 -7.06
C MET A 216 0.83 9.32 -7.06
N HIS A 217 -0.33 8.97 -7.57
CA HIS A 217 -1.57 9.76 -7.53
C HIS A 217 -2.67 9.02 -6.78
N GLY A 218 -3.08 9.51 -5.61
CA GLY A 218 -4.22 8.96 -4.86
C GLY A 218 -3.92 8.70 -3.38
N LEU A 219 -4.22 7.51 -2.87
CA LEU A 219 -4.10 7.18 -1.44
C LEU A 219 -3.14 6.00 -1.19
N GLN A 220 -2.14 6.15 -0.31
CA GLN A 220 -1.35 5.03 0.22
C GLN A 220 -1.57 4.88 1.74
N ILE A 221 -1.87 3.66 2.19
CA ILE A 221 -2.02 3.31 3.60
C ILE A 221 -1.15 2.10 3.90
N ALA A 222 -0.20 2.25 4.82
CA ALA A 222 0.69 1.16 5.23
C ALA A 222 0.90 1.12 6.74
N GLY A 223 1.08 -0.08 7.29
CA GLY A 223 1.36 -0.24 8.71
C GLY A 223 2.76 0.20 9.15
N LEU A 224 3.75 0.22 8.24
CA LEU A 224 5.10 0.75 8.53
C LEU A 224 5.45 1.96 7.67
N GLY A 225 5.33 1.86 6.34
CA GLY A 225 5.74 2.98 5.51
C GLY A 225 5.23 3.03 4.08
N ASN A 226 5.07 4.25 3.58
CA ASN A 226 4.74 4.57 2.20
C ASN A 226 5.92 5.27 1.53
N VAL A 227 6.27 4.87 0.31
CA VAL A 227 7.35 5.46 -0.48
C VAL A 227 6.85 5.82 -1.88
N ALA A 228 7.12 7.06 -2.29
CA ALA A 228 6.96 7.54 -3.66
C ALA A 228 8.31 8.10 -4.15
N GLY A 229 8.88 7.50 -5.20
CA GLY A 229 10.27 7.77 -5.60
C GLY A 229 10.50 9.11 -6.29
N ASP A 230 9.52 9.63 -7.03
CA ASP A 230 9.64 10.94 -7.71
C ASP A 230 8.55 11.93 -7.30
N THR A 231 7.31 11.69 -7.68
CA THR A 231 6.21 12.62 -7.38
C THR A 231 5.08 11.94 -6.60
N PHE A 232 4.46 12.68 -5.68
CA PHE A 232 3.33 12.24 -4.89
C PHE A 232 2.23 13.30 -4.95
N THR A 233 1.02 12.92 -5.33
CA THR A 233 -0.17 13.78 -5.29
C THR A 233 -1.34 13.03 -4.66
N GLY A 234 -1.73 13.41 -3.45
CA GLY A 234 -2.88 12.81 -2.77
C GLY A 234 -2.71 12.68 -1.26
N ALA A 235 -2.89 11.48 -0.69
CA ALA A 235 -2.80 11.21 0.73
C ALA A 235 -1.91 9.98 1.06
N GLN A 236 -1.04 10.12 2.06
CA GLN A 236 -0.18 9.05 2.58
C GLN A 236 -0.40 8.91 4.09
N LEU A 237 -0.77 7.71 4.53
CA LEU A 237 -1.04 7.38 5.93
C LEU A 237 -0.18 6.17 6.33
N ALA A 238 0.92 6.42 7.03
CA ALA A 238 1.79 5.39 7.60
C ALA A 238 2.72 6.00 8.63
N PRO A 239 3.28 5.23 9.59
CA PRO A 239 4.29 5.75 10.50
C PRO A 239 5.46 6.43 9.80
N LEU A 240 5.90 5.93 8.64
CA LEU A 240 6.96 6.53 7.83
C LEU A 240 6.42 6.88 6.43
N ASN A 241 6.41 8.16 6.06
CA ASN A 241 6.06 8.58 4.69
C ASN A 241 7.25 9.27 4.04
N ILE A 242 7.66 8.77 2.88
CA ILE A 242 8.82 9.26 2.13
C ILE A 242 8.36 9.63 0.72
N THR A 243 8.67 10.86 0.32
CA THR A 243 8.48 11.34 -1.06
C THR A 243 9.67 12.20 -1.50
N LYS A 244 9.83 12.44 -2.80
CA LYS A 244 10.82 13.40 -3.30
C LYS A 244 10.17 14.75 -3.57
N ASN A 245 9.08 14.78 -4.34
CA ASN A 245 8.23 15.95 -4.58
C ASN A 245 6.77 15.61 -4.24
N GLY A 246 6.14 16.31 -3.29
CA GLY A 246 4.80 15.95 -2.83
C GLY A 246 3.77 17.09 -2.93
N LYS A 247 2.51 16.72 -3.14
CA LYS A 247 1.35 17.60 -3.07
C LYS A 247 0.21 16.90 -2.35
N GLY A 248 -0.32 17.48 -1.29
CA GLY A 248 -1.46 16.93 -0.54
C GLY A 248 -1.17 16.60 0.92
N LEU A 249 -1.58 15.44 1.39
CA LEU A 249 -1.65 15.07 2.80
C LEU A 249 -0.65 13.96 3.15
N GLN A 250 0.16 14.17 4.18
CA GLN A 250 0.95 13.11 4.81
C GLN A 250 0.66 13.06 6.31
N ILE A 251 0.27 11.88 6.82
CA ILE A 251 0.08 11.64 8.25
C ILE A 251 0.93 10.45 8.65
N GLY A 252 1.84 10.67 9.61
CA GLY A 252 2.77 9.66 10.07
C GLY A 252 3.49 10.05 11.34
N LEU A 253 4.36 9.18 11.86
CA LEU A 253 5.30 9.57 12.91
C LEU A 253 6.44 10.38 12.30
N VAL A 254 6.94 9.94 11.15
CA VAL A 254 7.98 10.63 10.38
C VAL A 254 7.48 10.86 8.97
N ASN A 255 7.44 12.12 8.56
CA ASN A 255 7.20 12.50 7.17
C ASN A 255 8.47 13.15 6.62
N TYR A 256 8.89 12.72 5.44
CA TYR A 256 10.08 13.22 4.77
C TYR A 256 9.79 13.56 3.31
N TYR A 257 10.25 14.73 2.87
CA TYR A 257 10.41 15.02 1.45
C TYR A 257 11.80 15.54 1.11
N LYS A 258 12.26 15.25 -0.11
CA LYS A 258 13.62 15.66 -0.56
C LYS A 258 13.68 17.05 -1.18
N ASN A 259 12.72 17.42 -2.03
CA ASN A 259 12.80 18.64 -2.85
C ASN A 259 11.75 19.67 -2.46
N SER A 260 10.47 19.39 -2.68
CA SER A 260 9.38 20.33 -2.44
C SER A 260 8.11 19.62 -2.00
N PHE A 261 7.35 20.25 -1.10
CA PHE A 261 6.05 19.76 -0.69
C PHE A 261 5.00 20.87 -0.63
N ASP A 262 3.89 20.69 -1.35
CA ASP A 262 2.74 21.59 -1.36
C ASP A 262 1.54 20.92 -0.69
N GLY A 263 1.40 21.10 0.62
CA GLY A 263 0.27 20.52 1.36
C GLY A 263 0.47 20.42 2.87
N PHE A 264 -0.28 19.51 3.49
CA PHE A 264 -0.31 19.30 4.94
C PHE A 264 0.47 18.05 5.34
N GLN A 265 1.43 18.23 6.26
CA GLN A 265 2.16 17.12 6.89
C GLN A 265 1.92 17.14 8.40
N LEU A 266 1.35 16.05 8.91
CA LEU A 266 1.16 15.84 10.33
C LEU A 266 2.04 14.67 10.77
N GLY A 267 3.06 14.97 11.57
CA GLY A 267 3.83 13.92 12.21
C GLY A 267 4.70 14.40 13.35
N LEU A 268 5.15 13.46 14.18
CA LEU A 268 6.03 13.72 15.32
C LEU A 268 7.28 14.47 14.84
N VAL A 269 7.86 13.98 13.73
CA VAL A 269 9.01 14.55 13.05
C VAL A 269 8.66 14.78 11.59
N ASN A 270 8.61 16.05 11.18
CA ASN A 270 8.53 16.42 9.77
C ASN A 270 9.94 16.85 9.32
N ALA A 271 10.68 15.93 8.70
CA ALA A 271 12.07 16.13 8.32
C ALA A 271 12.15 16.62 6.87
N ASN A 272 12.49 17.90 6.71
CA ASN A 272 12.56 18.56 5.41
C ASN A 272 13.89 19.34 5.29
N PRO A 273 14.39 19.61 4.07
CA PRO A 273 15.58 20.43 3.86
C PRO A 273 15.45 21.83 4.48
N ASP A 274 14.24 22.37 4.51
CA ASP A 274 13.91 23.69 5.06
C ASP A 274 13.38 23.64 6.50
N THR A 275 13.34 22.48 7.17
CA THR A 275 12.82 22.38 8.54
C THR A 275 13.71 23.21 9.46
N LYS A 276 13.14 24.27 10.05
CA LYS A 276 13.84 25.10 11.02
C LYS A 276 13.55 24.59 12.42
N VAL A 277 14.61 24.19 13.12
CA VAL A 277 14.54 23.80 14.53
C VAL A 277 14.73 25.05 15.38
N GLN A 278 13.72 25.41 16.15
CA GLN A 278 13.73 26.57 17.03
C GLN A 278 13.65 26.10 18.48
N LEU A 279 14.48 26.67 19.35
CA LEU A 279 14.42 26.38 20.77
C LEU A 279 13.48 27.39 21.43
N MET A 280 12.55 26.88 22.22
CA MET A 280 11.57 27.68 22.94
C MET A 280 11.81 27.54 24.43
N LEU A 281 11.87 28.68 25.12
CA LEU A 281 11.93 28.77 26.57
C LEU A 281 10.73 29.58 27.03
N PHE A 282 9.85 28.97 27.83
CA PHE A 282 8.60 29.63 28.22
C PHE A 282 8.09 29.19 29.57
N GLY A 283 7.42 30.10 30.25
CA GLY A 283 6.81 29.87 31.56
C GLY A 283 5.40 30.44 31.59
N GLY A 284 4.56 29.89 32.44
CA GLY A 284 3.18 30.33 32.57
C GLY A 284 2.53 29.88 33.87
N ASN A 285 1.23 30.08 33.95
CA ASN A 285 0.46 29.81 35.17
C ASN A 285 0.36 28.30 35.49
N THR A 286 0.41 27.45 34.46
CA THR A 286 0.30 25.98 34.59
C THR A 286 1.63 25.26 34.62
N THR A 287 2.72 25.88 34.17
CA THR A 287 4.07 25.29 34.18
C THR A 287 5.09 26.41 34.30
N LYS A 288 5.90 26.39 35.36
CA LYS A 288 6.80 27.53 35.68
C LYS A 288 7.94 27.68 34.67
N LEU A 289 8.47 26.56 34.19
CA LEU A 289 9.58 26.56 33.22
C LEU A 289 9.42 25.39 32.26
N ASN A 290 9.44 25.70 30.96
CA ASN A 290 9.37 24.74 29.87
C ASN A 290 10.47 25.00 28.85
N VAL A 291 11.00 23.91 28.31
CA VAL A 291 11.95 23.91 27.20
C VAL A 291 11.35 23.06 26.10
N GLY A 292 11.29 23.57 24.87
CA GLY A 292 10.79 22.81 23.73
C GLY A 292 11.58 23.07 22.46
N ALA A 293 11.74 22.03 21.65
CA ALA A 293 12.18 22.13 20.27
C ALA A 293 10.93 22.24 19.37
N ARG A 294 10.82 23.35 18.65
CA ARG A 294 9.81 23.55 17.62
C ARG A 294 10.41 23.20 16.26
N PHE A 295 9.84 22.21 15.60
CA PHE A 295 10.15 21.83 14.22
C PHE A 295 9.19 22.56 13.31
N LYS A 296 9.69 23.59 12.63
CA LYS A 296 8.88 24.50 11.84
C LYS A 296 9.09 24.30 10.34
N ASN A 297 7.98 24.23 9.63
CA ASN A 297 7.87 24.29 8.17
C ASN A 297 7.25 25.65 7.75
N LYS A 298 6.93 25.84 6.46
CA LYS A 298 6.37 27.11 5.95
C LYS A 298 5.14 27.60 6.72
N LEU A 299 4.17 26.72 6.97
CA LEU A 299 2.88 27.04 7.62
C LEU A 299 2.63 26.26 8.91
N PHE A 300 3.27 25.10 9.07
CA PHE A 300 2.99 24.17 10.16
C PHE A 300 4.19 24.01 11.08
N TYR A 301 3.93 23.76 12.35
CA TYR A 301 4.97 23.43 13.31
C TYR A 301 4.52 22.33 14.27
N THR A 302 5.49 21.55 14.73
CA THR A 302 5.33 20.67 15.88
C THR A 302 6.27 21.11 16.99
N ILE A 303 5.84 21.01 18.24
CA ILE A 303 6.66 21.32 19.41
C ILE A 303 6.77 20.06 20.25
N LEU A 304 8.01 19.65 20.50
CA LEU A 304 8.36 18.59 21.43
C LEU A 304 9.16 19.19 22.55
N GLY A 305 8.77 18.96 23.79
CA GLY A 305 9.50 19.55 24.90
C GLY A 305 9.17 18.93 26.24
N GLY A 306 9.95 19.38 27.22
CA GLY A 306 9.81 19.01 28.61
C GLY A 306 9.67 20.25 29.48
N GLY A 307 8.89 20.15 30.54
CA GLY A 307 8.71 21.25 31.49
C GLY A 307 8.50 20.76 32.91
N THR A 308 8.76 21.63 33.87
CA THR A 308 8.59 21.36 35.30
C THR A 308 7.41 22.14 35.85
N HIS A 309 6.51 21.46 36.57
CA HIS A 309 5.34 22.09 37.18
C HIS A 309 5.70 22.82 38.50
N TYR A 310 6.67 22.28 39.25
CA TYR A 310 7.20 22.84 40.50
C TYR A 310 8.72 22.99 40.43
N LEU A 311 9.24 24.13 40.87
CA LEU A 311 10.67 24.44 40.90
C LEU A 311 11.04 24.74 42.35
N ASP A 312 11.14 23.67 43.16
CA ASP A 312 11.76 23.71 44.48
C ASP A 312 12.80 22.59 44.52
N PHE A 313 14.08 22.98 44.55
CA PHE A 313 15.25 22.10 44.46
C PHE A 313 15.50 21.26 45.73
N SER A 314 14.52 21.12 46.61
CA SER A 314 14.69 20.33 47.84
C SER A 314 13.97 18.98 47.87
N ASP A 315 12.78 18.78 47.29
CA ASP A 315 12.11 17.44 47.38
C ASP A 315 10.89 17.18 46.45
N LYS A 316 10.57 18.05 45.46
CA LYS A 316 9.31 17.93 44.66
C LYS A 316 9.49 18.11 43.15
N PHE A 317 10.38 17.31 42.55
CA PHE A 317 10.61 17.33 41.10
C PHE A 317 9.42 16.68 40.35
N SER A 318 8.77 17.45 39.47
CA SER A 318 7.75 16.95 38.54
C SER A 318 8.22 17.20 37.11
N ALA A 319 8.23 16.14 36.30
CA ALA A 319 8.57 16.22 34.89
C ALA A 319 7.31 16.08 34.05
N SER A 320 7.15 16.95 33.06
CA SER A 320 6.10 16.84 32.06
C SER A 320 6.71 16.82 30.68
N LEU A 321 6.20 15.96 29.81
CA LEU A 321 6.51 15.91 28.39
C LEU A 321 5.31 16.41 27.62
N PHE A 322 5.51 17.30 26.65
CA PHE A 322 4.42 17.80 25.80
C PHE A 322 4.74 17.62 24.33
N TYR A 323 3.71 17.26 23.58
CA TYR A 323 3.68 17.24 22.13
C TYR A 323 2.57 18.17 21.66
N ARG A 324 2.90 19.13 20.79
CA ARG A 324 1.95 20.10 20.24
C ARG A 324 2.08 20.13 18.73
N ALA A 325 0.96 20.25 18.04
CA ALA A 325 0.91 20.43 16.59
C ALA A 325 0.01 21.61 16.25
N GLY A 326 0.47 22.49 15.38
CA GLY A 326 -0.21 23.73 15.07
C GLY A 326 0.17 24.35 13.73
N LEU A 327 -0.47 25.47 13.47
CA LEU A 327 -0.31 26.30 12.28
C LEU A 327 0.07 27.72 12.68
N GLU A 328 0.93 28.35 11.89
CA GLU A 328 1.37 29.74 12.07
C GLU A 328 1.08 30.52 10.79
N LEU A 329 0.52 31.73 10.95
CA LEU A 329 0.18 32.65 9.89
C LEU A 329 0.85 34.01 10.14
N PRO A 330 1.47 34.63 9.13
CA PRO A 330 1.95 36.01 9.24
C PRO A 330 0.75 36.97 9.30
N LEU A 331 0.66 37.78 10.35
CA LEU A 331 -0.33 38.86 10.47
C LEU A 331 0.19 40.16 9.85
N TYR A 332 1.43 40.51 10.19
CA TYR A 332 2.10 41.73 9.74
C TYR A 332 3.62 41.49 9.78
N LYS A 333 4.44 42.31 9.11
CA LYS A 333 5.90 42.11 8.85
C LYS A 333 6.67 41.25 9.88
N GLN A 334 6.52 41.55 11.17
CA GLN A 334 7.22 40.88 12.29
C GLN A 334 6.28 40.20 13.29
N LEU A 335 4.96 40.24 13.06
CA LEU A 335 3.92 39.72 13.93
C LEU A 335 3.27 38.48 13.32
N PHE A 336 3.30 37.38 14.05
CA PHE A 336 2.80 36.08 13.63
C PHE A 336 1.74 35.62 14.63
N ILE A 337 0.62 35.10 14.13
CA ILE A 337 -0.35 34.38 14.96
C ILE A 337 -0.19 32.89 14.72
N SER A 338 -0.40 32.09 15.74
CA SER A 338 -0.43 30.65 15.62
C SER A 338 -1.52 30.04 16.47
N GLY A 339 -2.01 28.87 16.07
CA GLY A 339 -2.90 28.05 16.85
C GLY A 339 -2.37 26.64 16.93
N ASP A 340 -2.33 26.05 18.11
CA ASP A 340 -1.93 24.66 18.29
C ASP A 340 -2.84 23.87 19.24
N LEU A 341 -2.87 22.57 18.98
CA LEU A 341 -3.45 21.56 19.85
C LEU A 341 -2.31 20.76 20.47
N GLY A 342 -2.33 20.64 21.80
CA GLY A 342 -1.28 20.02 22.59
C GLY A 342 -1.80 18.85 23.40
N PHE A 343 -0.98 17.80 23.45
CA PHE A 343 -1.06 16.72 24.42
C PHE A 343 0.10 16.85 25.39
N GLN A 344 -0.18 16.90 26.70
CA GLN A 344 0.83 16.92 27.75
C GLN A 344 0.68 15.69 28.64
N HIS A 345 1.78 14.93 28.78
CA HIS A 345 1.91 13.85 29.75
C HIS A 345 2.65 14.36 30.98
N ILE A 346 2.07 14.16 32.15
CA ILE A 346 2.64 14.61 33.43
C ILE A 346 2.90 13.37 34.29
N GLU A 347 4.18 13.15 34.66
CA GLU A 347 4.57 12.05 35.54
C GLU A 347 5.17 12.61 36.84
N ASN A 348 4.48 12.35 37.95
CA ASN A 348 4.90 12.76 39.29
C ASN A 348 5.68 11.62 39.93
N PHE A 349 7.01 11.61 39.72
CA PHE A 349 7.90 10.60 40.31
C PHE A 349 8.06 10.86 41.81
N LYS A 350 7.35 10.07 42.63
CA LYS A 350 7.35 10.02 44.11
C LYS A 350 6.65 11.21 44.81
N ASN A 351 5.33 11.15 44.93
CA ASN A 351 4.64 11.83 46.04
C ASN A 351 3.43 10.98 46.48
N LYS A 352 3.67 9.99 47.36
CA LYS A 352 2.63 9.04 47.82
C LYS A 352 1.77 9.56 48.97
N ASP A 353 2.03 10.74 49.53
CA ASP A 353 1.37 11.17 50.79
C ASP A 353 0.48 12.41 50.69
N TYR A 354 0.18 12.92 49.48
CA TYR A 354 -0.66 14.13 49.34
C TYR A 354 -1.74 14.05 48.24
N GLY A 355 -2.32 12.88 47.97
CA GLY A 355 -3.56 12.78 47.19
C GLY A 355 -3.47 13.20 45.70
N PHE A 356 -2.26 13.43 45.16
CA PHE A 356 -2.06 13.74 43.76
C PHE A 356 -1.92 12.45 42.92
N PRO A 357 -2.59 12.36 41.75
CA PRO A 357 -2.46 11.20 40.87
C PRO A 357 -1.05 11.02 40.31
N ALA A 358 -0.63 9.76 40.21
CA ALA A 358 0.68 9.36 39.71
C ALA A 358 0.92 9.67 38.21
N ARG A 359 -0.14 9.74 37.40
CA ARG A 359 -0.09 10.01 35.94
C ARG A 359 -1.34 10.77 35.48
N LEU A 360 -1.15 11.88 34.77
CA LEU A 360 -2.21 12.71 34.19
C LEU A 360 -1.91 12.99 32.71
N TYR A 361 -2.96 13.15 31.90
CA TYR A 361 -2.82 13.76 30.57
C TYR A 361 -3.66 15.03 30.47
N ALA A 362 -3.16 16.04 29.77
CA ALA A 362 -3.89 17.25 29.47
C ALA A 362 -4.00 17.45 27.96
N LEU A 363 -5.21 17.75 27.50
CA LEU A 363 -5.45 18.26 26.16
C LEU A 363 -5.58 19.78 26.24
N GLN A 364 -4.81 20.48 25.40
CA GLN A 364 -4.70 21.93 25.40
C GLN A 364 -5.01 22.47 24.01
N ALA A 365 -5.84 23.50 23.94
CA ALA A 365 -6.03 24.30 22.74
C ALA A 365 -5.50 25.71 23.01
N ARG A 366 -4.59 26.19 22.17
CA ARG A 366 -3.84 27.42 22.41
C ARG A 366 -3.77 28.28 21.17
N VAL A 367 -3.77 29.59 21.38
CA VAL A 367 -3.46 30.61 20.39
C VAL A 367 -2.23 31.37 20.87
N ASN A 368 -1.20 31.47 20.04
CA ASN A 368 0.01 32.21 20.34
C ASN A 368 0.15 33.40 19.41
N LEU A 369 0.57 34.53 19.97
CA LEU A 369 0.97 35.71 19.24
C LEU A 369 2.48 35.89 19.43
N GLU A 370 3.22 35.87 18.33
CA GLU A 370 4.69 35.94 18.32
C GLU A 370 5.15 37.20 17.59
N TYR A 371 6.04 37.95 18.24
CA TYR A 371 6.69 39.13 17.68
C TYR A 371 8.19 38.85 17.50
N ARG A 372 8.68 38.93 16.25
CA ARG A 372 10.07 38.66 15.88
C ARG A 372 10.89 39.94 15.87
N LEU A 373 11.78 40.06 16.87
CA LEU A 373 12.65 41.23 17.04
C LEU A 373 13.85 41.17 16.08
N THR A 374 14.42 39.98 15.88
CA THR A 374 15.54 39.73 14.96
C THR A 374 15.39 38.36 14.30
N ASP A 375 16.23 38.07 13.30
CA ASP A 375 16.27 36.77 12.62
C ASP A 375 16.63 35.58 13.53
N ARG A 376 16.93 35.80 14.81
CA ARG A 376 17.32 34.76 15.78
C ARG A 376 16.58 34.83 17.11
N PHE A 377 15.73 35.84 17.31
CA PHE A 377 15.08 36.10 18.59
C PHE A 377 13.67 36.66 18.40
N GLY A 378 12.69 36.00 19.02
CA GLY A 378 11.32 36.45 19.08
C GLY A 378 10.73 36.23 20.46
N VAL A 379 9.72 37.02 20.79
CA VAL A 379 8.96 36.93 22.04
C VAL A 379 7.55 36.48 21.67
N PHE A 380 6.97 35.59 22.44
CA PHE A 380 5.60 35.15 22.23
C PHE A 380 4.78 35.18 23.51
N VAL A 381 3.49 35.41 23.33
CA VAL A 381 2.47 35.33 24.36
C VAL A 381 1.41 34.34 23.89
N THR A 382 1.02 33.45 24.78
CA THR A 382 0.09 32.36 24.51
C THR A 382 -1.10 32.45 25.43
N GLY A 383 -2.29 32.43 24.84
CA GLY A 383 -3.55 32.25 25.55
C GLY A 383 -4.23 30.95 25.11
N GLY A 384 -4.79 30.19 26.04
CA GLY A 384 -5.45 28.94 25.69
C GLY A 384 -6.37 28.41 26.77
N TYR A 385 -6.94 27.25 26.51
CA TYR A 385 -7.77 26.51 27.44
C TYR A 385 -7.35 25.05 27.43
N GLY A 386 -7.21 24.46 28.61
CA GLY A 386 -6.80 23.08 28.76
C GLY A 386 -7.63 22.33 29.78
N GLY A 387 -7.79 21.03 29.57
CA GLY A 387 -8.44 20.12 30.50
C GLY A 387 -7.54 18.93 30.84
N SER A 388 -7.27 18.75 32.13
CA SER A 388 -6.48 17.64 32.67
C SER A 388 -7.40 16.48 33.05
N ARG A 389 -7.08 15.26 32.63
CA ARG A 389 -7.85 14.05 32.93
C ARG A 389 -6.97 12.96 33.53
N TYR A 390 -7.58 12.13 34.38
CA TYR A 390 -6.95 10.93 34.94
C TYR A 390 -6.85 9.83 33.87
N TYR A 391 -5.76 9.05 33.88
CA TYR A 391 -5.64 7.86 33.03
C TYR A 391 -6.58 6.72 33.46
N ASN A 392 -6.82 6.55 34.76
CA ASN A 392 -7.56 5.39 35.32
C ASN A 392 -8.98 5.72 35.82
N LYS A 393 -9.43 6.97 35.70
CA LYS A 393 -10.76 7.39 36.17
C LYS A 393 -11.39 8.30 35.11
N GLY A 394 -12.66 8.07 34.75
CA GLY A 394 -13.41 8.88 33.79
C GLY A 394 -13.80 10.29 34.29
N VAL A 395 -13.02 10.89 35.19
CA VAL A 395 -13.31 12.17 35.84
C VAL A 395 -12.29 13.21 35.39
N THR A 396 -12.74 14.44 35.09
CA THR A 396 -11.85 15.55 34.74
C THR A 396 -11.24 16.13 36.02
N TYR A 397 -9.91 16.24 36.09
CA TYR A 397 -9.19 16.70 37.28
C TYR A 397 -9.29 18.22 37.45
N ASP A 398 -9.03 18.96 36.37
CA ASP A 398 -9.03 20.41 36.38
C ASP A 398 -9.23 20.94 34.95
N LYS A 399 -9.85 22.11 34.82
CA LYS A 399 -10.00 22.84 33.55
C LYS A 399 -9.70 24.31 33.81
N GLY A 400 -8.79 24.88 33.03
CA GLY A 400 -8.31 26.23 33.29
C GLY A 400 -7.86 26.97 32.04
N VAL A 401 -7.78 28.30 32.20
CA VAL A 401 -7.18 29.19 31.21
C VAL A 401 -5.65 29.06 31.31
N ILE A 402 -5.02 28.88 30.15
CA ILE A 402 -3.57 28.82 30.02
C ILE A 402 -3.10 30.19 29.57
N LEU A 403 -2.22 30.79 30.37
CA LEU A 403 -1.45 31.98 30.00
C LEU A 403 0.03 31.65 30.13
N GLU A 404 0.74 31.70 29.02
CA GLU A 404 2.18 31.44 28.93
C GLU A 404 2.86 32.58 28.18
N GLY A 405 4.09 32.90 28.57
CA GLY A 405 4.95 33.86 27.89
C GLY A 405 6.35 33.30 27.76
N GLY A 406 7.02 33.61 26.66
CA GLY A 406 8.35 33.06 26.43
C GLY A 406 9.11 33.67 25.28
N VAL A 407 10.28 33.11 25.05
CA VAL A 407 11.21 33.51 24.00
C VAL A 407 11.50 32.32 23.09
N VAL A 408 11.65 32.62 21.80
CA VAL A 408 12.13 31.70 20.79
C VAL A 408 13.55 32.14 20.42
N VAL A 409 14.47 31.19 20.48
CA VAL A 409 15.90 31.38 20.20
C VAL A 409 16.29 30.43 19.05
N PHE A 410 17.22 30.88 18.20
CA PHE A 410 17.70 30.27 16.94
C PHE A 410 17.06 30.83 15.67
N LYS A 411 17.70 30.54 14.53
CA LYS A 411 17.46 31.20 13.24
C LYS A 411 16.03 30.93 12.74
N TYR A 412 15.32 32.01 12.42
CA TYR A 412 13.97 32.04 11.85
C TYR A 412 13.89 31.65 10.39
#